data_AF-A0A1V6K759-F1
#
_entry.id   AF-A0A1V6K759-F1
#
_cell.length_a   1.000
_cell.length_b   1.000
_cell.length_c   1.000
_cell.angle_alpha   90.00
_cell.angle_beta   90.00
_cell.angle_gamma   90.00
#
_symmetry.space_group_name_H-M   'P 1'
#
loop_
_entity.id
_entity.type
_entity.pdbx_description
1 polymer ?
#
loop_
_entity_poly.entity_id
_entity_poly.type
_entity_poly.pdbx_seq_one_letter_code
_entity_poly.pdbx_strand_id
1 'polypeptide(L)'
;MPFGPLWGLSGAVSHPEPEFSIPMETALDAYSLEAALISGFEDLAAPLSVGRRADLVLLDSDPGQGKPDSTRVLFTIAGGRAVYRDACLPEGSADGF
;
A
#
# COMPACT_ATOMS: atom_id res chain seq x y z
N MET A 1 5.93 5.21 -12.08
CA MET A 1 4.92 6.30 -12.23
C MET A 1 5.48 7.55 -11.58
N PRO A 2 5.47 8.72 -12.24
CA PRO A 2 6.00 9.97 -11.67
C PRO A 2 5.16 10.52 -10.49
N PHE A 3 3.96 9.97 -10.27
CA PHE A 3 3.13 10.19 -9.09
C PHE A 3 3.05 8.87 -8.29
N GLY A 4 3.18 8.92 -6.97
CA GLY A 4 3.21 7.73 -6.11
C GLY A 4 1.87 6.98 -6.04
N PRO A 5 1.84 5.74 -5.53
CA PRO A 5 0.64 4.89 -5.52
C PRO A 5 -0.60 5.52 -4.89
N LEU A 6 -0.45 6.22 -3.76
CA LEU A 6 -1.56 6.89 -3.06
C LEU A 6 -2.25 7.98 -3.90
N TRP A 7 -1.47 8.67 -4.74
CA TRP A 7 -2.04 9.62 -5.69
C TRP A 7 -2.83 8.90 -6.79
N GLY A 8 -2.29 7.77 -7.28
CA GLY A 8 -2.98 6.92 -8.25
C GLY A 8 -4.29 6.34 -7.72
N LEU A 9 -4.32 5.88 -6.46
CA LEU A 9 -5.54 5.41 -5.80
C LEU A 9 -6.61 6.51 -5.74
N SER A 10 -6.21 7.74 -5.45
CA SER A 10 -7.14 8.88 -5.42
C SER A 10 -7.81 9.13 -6.77
N GLY A 11 -7.05 9.00 -7.86
CA GLY A 11 -7.60 9.08 -9.21
C GLY A 11 -8.56 7.94 -9.55
N ALA A 12 -8.28 6.72 -9.08
CA ALA A 12 -9.08 5.54 -9.35
C ALA A 12 -10.44 5.54 -8.63
N VAL A 13 -10.49 6.01 -7.38
CA VAL A 13 -11.72 5.99 -6.56
C VAL A 13 -12.53 7.29 -6.63
N SER A 14 -11.99 8.33 -7.27
CA SER A 14 -12.64 9.65 -7.41
C SER A 14 -12.59 10.15 -8.86
N HIS A 15 -12.72 9.23 -9.81
CA HIS A 15 -12.76 9.58 -11.23
C HIS A 15 -13.91 10.57 -11.52
N PRO A 16 -13.72 11.62 -12.35
CA PRO A 16 -14.75 12.63 -12.61
C PRO A 16 -16.04 12.08 -13.22
N GLU A 17 -15.91 11.04 -14.04
CA GLU A 17 -17.02 10.26 -14.58
C GLU A 17 -17.26 9.04 -13.67
N PRO A 18 -18.43 8.94 -12.99
CA PRO A 18 -18.69 7.89 -12.00
C PRO A 18 -18.58 6.46 -12.53
N GLU A 19 -18.81 6.23 -13.82
CA GLU A 19 -18.74 4.89 -14.43
C GLU A 19 -17.31 4.31 -14.45
N PHE A 20 -16.29 5.16 -14.39
CA PHE A 20 -14.89 4.76 -14.37
C PHE A 20 -14.28 4.83 -12.96
N SER A 21 -15.06 5.22 -11.95
CA SER A 21 -14.63 5.14 -10.56
C SER A 21 -14.78 3.70 -10.06
N ILE A 22 -13.73 3.18 -9.42
CA ILE A 22 -13.70 1.81 -8.90
C ILE A 22 -13.72 1.79 -7.37
N PRO A 23 -14.22 0.70 -6.74
CA PRO A 23 -14.15 0.53 -5.29
C PRO A 23 -12.70 0.57 -4.78
N MET A 24 -12.51 1.04 -3.53
CA MET A 24 -11.19 1.10 -2.90
C MET A 24 -10.49 -0.25 -2.85
N GLU A 25 -11.21 -1.31 -2.51
CA GLU A 25 -10.69 -2.68 -2.47
C GLU A 25 -10.13 -3.11 -3.83
N THR A 26 -10.90 -2.88 -4.90
CA THR A 26 -10.46 -3.15 -6.28
C THR A 26 -9.24 -2.32 -6.66
N ALA A 27 -9.17 -1.05 -6.24
CA ALA A 27 -8.01 -0.20 -6.50
C ALA A 27 -6.75 -0.69 -5.76
N LEU A 28 -6.89 -1.17 -4.51
CA LEU A 28 -5.81 -1.75 -3.73
C LEU A 28 -5.31 -3.08 -4.32
N ASP A 29 -6.23 -3.95 -4.76
CA ASP A 29 -5.89 -5.20 -5.44
C ASP A 29 -5.13 -4.92 -6.74
N ALA A 30 -5.61 -3.98 -7.55
CA ALA A 30 -4.95 -3.53 -8.77
C ALA A 30 -3.53 -3.01 -8.51
N TYR A 31 -3.28 -2.35 -7.37
CA TYR A 31 -1.97 -1.83 -6.96
C TYR A 31 -1.09 -2.85 -6.23
N SER A 32 -1.61 -4.02 -5.87
CA SER A 32 -0.89 -5.02 -5.07
C SER A 32 -0.98 -6.42 -5.70
N LEU A 33 -2.04 -7.16 -5.43
CA LEU A 33 -2.21 -8.56 -5.82
C LEU A 33 -2.23 -8.75 -7.34
N GLU A 34 -3.04 -7.97 -8.05
CA GLU A 34 -3.18 -8.09 -9.51
C GLU A 34 -1.93 -7.54 -10.21
N ALA A 35 -1.34 -6.45 -9.69
CA ALA A 35 -0.07 -5.94 -10.20
C ALA A 35 1.05 -6.99 -10.09
N ALA A 36 1.15 -7.66 -8.95
CA ALA A 36 2.12 -8.74 -8.76
C ALA A 36 1.85 -9.90 -9.72
N LEU A 37 0.59 -10.31 -9.88
CA LEU A 37 0.19 -11.40 -10.78
C LEU A 37 0.57 -11.08 -12.24
N ILE A 38 0.14 -9.93 -12.75
CA ILE A 38 0.37 -9.52 -14.15
C ILE A 38 1.87 -9.30 -14.43
N SER A 39 2.65 -8.96 -13.40
CA SER A 39 4.09 -8.79 -13.51
C SER A 39 4.89 -10.09 -13.42
N GLY A 40 4.24 -11.26 -13.24
CA GLY A 40 4.92 -12.55 -13.07
C GLY A 40 5.60 -12.71 -11.71
N PHE A 41 5.05 -12.08 -10.67
CA PHE A 41 5.43 -12.27 -9.27
C PHE A 41 4.35 -13.07 -8.54
N GLU A 42 4.07 -14.29 -8.99
CA GLU A 42 3.01 -15.15 -8.45
C GLU A 42 3.18 -15.41 -6.94
N ASP A 43 4.43 -15.55 -6.49
CA ASP A 43 4.76 -15.72 -5.07
C ASP A 43 4.39 -14.51 -4.20
N LEU A 44 4.24 -13.32 -4.81
CA LEU A 44 3.81 -12.07 -4.17
C LEU A 44 2.31 -11.80 -4.36
N ALA A 45 1.68 -12.35 -5.39
CA ALA A 45 0.27 -12.19 -5.76
C ALA A 45 -0.71 -12.98 -4.88
N ALA A 46 -0.61 -12.84 -3.57
CA ALA A 46 -1.53 -13.46 -2.62
C ALA A 46 -1.72 -12.55 -1.39
N PRO A 47 -2.77 -12.77 -0.57
CA PRO A 47 -2.99 -12.00 0.66
C PRO A 47 -1.89 -12.18 1.70
N LEU A 48 -1.73 -11.18 2.57
CA LEU A 48 -0.76 -11.22 3.67
C LEU A 48 -0.97 -12.47 4.55
N SER A 49 0.10 -13.23 4.75
CA SER A 49 0.10 -14.41 5.62
C SER A 49 1.49 -14.67 6.21
N VAL A 50 1.51 -15.37 7.35
CA VAL A 50 2.74 -15.75 8.04
C VAL A 50 3.60 -16.67 7.16
N GLY A 51 4.91 -16.45 7.16
CA GLY A 51 5.87 -17.24 6.37
C GLY A 51 6.13 -16.71 4.97
N ARG A 52 5.43 -15.66 4.53
CA ARG A 52 5.67 -14.99 3.25
C ARG A 52 6.70 -13.86 3.37
N ARG A 53 7.22 -13.43 2.22
CA ARG A 53 8.11 -12.29 2.13
C ARG A 53 7.42 -11.04 2.68
N ALA A 54 8.03 -10.42 3.68
CA ALA A 54 7.51 -9.21 4.32
C ALA A 54 7.83 -7.96 3.48
N ASP A 55 7.05 -7.73 2.43
CA ASP A 55 6.98 -6.48 1.68
C ASP A 55 5.70 -5.73 2.09
N LEU A 56 5.81 -4.75 2.99
CA LEU A 56 4.68 -4.10 3.67
C LEU A 56 4.86 -2.59 3.75
N VAL A 57 3.74 -1.87 3.72
CA VAL A 57 3.69 -0.43 3.97
C VAL A 57 2.73 -0.17 5.12
N LEU A 58 3.18 0.57 6.13
CA LEU A 58 2.32 1.05 7.20
C LEU A 58 1.87 2.47 6.88
N LEU A 59 0.57 2.70 6.98
CA LEU A 59 -0.07 3.99 6.73
C LEU A 59 -0.55 4.60 8.05
N ASP A 60 -0.64 5.92 8.13
CA ASP A 60 -1.15 6.62 9.32
C ASP A 60 -2.67 6.59 9.46
N SER A 61 -3.37 6.17 8.41
CA SER A 61 -4.81 6.13 8.31
C SER A 61 -5.26 5.11 7.28
N ASP A 62 -6.52 4.67 7.38
CA ASP A 62 -7.16 3.86 6.36
C ASP A 62 -7.44 4.73 5.11
N PRO A 63 -6.81 4.45 3.94
CA PRO A 63 -7.01 5.23 2.74
C PRO A 63 -8.45 5.15 2.21
N GLY A 64 -9.23 4.13 2.59
CA GLY A 64 -10.63 3.95 2.18
C GLY A 64 -11.64 4.81 2.93
N GLN A 65 -11.27 5.37 4.10
CA GLN A 65 -12.15 6.27 4.87
C GLN A 65 -11.88 7.75 4.60
N GLY A 66 -10.92 8.08 3.74
CA GLY A 66 -10.51 9.44 3.41
C GLY A 66 -10.07 9.60 1.96
N LYS A 67 -9.25 10.61 1.68
CA LYS A 67 -8.58 10.74 0.39
C LYS A 67 -7.23 10.00 0.45
N PRO A 68 -6.99 9.00 -0.42
CA PRO A 68 -5.76 8.21 -0.36
C PRO A 68 -4.48 9.05 -0.45
N ASP A 69 -4.47 10.12 -1.24
CA ASP A 69 -3.33 11.01 -1.46
C ASP A 69 -2.95 11.83 -0.22
N SER A 70 -3.84 11.93 0.75
CA SER A 70 -3.64 12.64 2.01
C SER A 70 -3.12 11.72 3.12
N THR A 71 -3.16 10.39 2.90
CA THR A 71 -2.60 9.39 3.81
C THR A 71 -1.07 9.43 3.75
N ARG A 72 -0.41 9.30 4.91
CA ARG A 72 1.06 9.29 4.99
C ARG A 72 1.58 7.88 5.15
N VAL A 73 2.68 7.60 4.46
CA VAL A 73 3.48 6.40 4.71
C VAL A 73 4.28 6.62 5.98
N LEU A 74 4.06 5.78 6.98
CA LEU A 74 4.78 5.78 8.25
C LEU A 74 6.00 4.86 8.20
N PHE A 75 5.88 3.72 7.52
CA PHE A 75 6.91 2.70 7.50
C PHE A 75 6.88 1.94 6.19
N THR A 76 8.04 1.56 5.67
CA THR A 76 8.14 0.62 4.54
C THR A 76 9.11 -0.49 4.89
N ILE A 77 8.63 -1.71 4.75
CA ILE A 77 9.38 -2.95 4.97
C ILE A 77 9.53 -3.61 3.60
N ALA A 78 10.76 -3.91 3.22
CA ALA A 78 11.07 -4.65 2.00
C ALA A 78 11.93 -5.86 2.34
N GLY A 79 11.42 -7.07 2.09
CA GLY A 79 12.07 -8.33 2.41
C GLY A 79 12.38 -8.46 3.89
N GLY A 80 11.49 -7.99 4.77
CA GLY A 80 11.68 -8.00 6.22
C GLY A 80 12.63 -6.93 6.77
N ARG A 81 13.13 -6.02 5.92
CA ARG A 81 13.99 -4.91 6.36
C ARG A 81 13.26 -3.58 6.25
N ALA A 82 13.32 -2.78 7.31
CA ALA A 82 12.86 -1.40 7.29
C ALA A 82 13.72 -0.58 6.32
N VAL A 83 13.10 -0.06 5.25
CA VAL A 83 13.77 0.78 4.24
C VAL A 83 13.30 2.23 4.30
N TYR A 84 12.17 2.50 4.96
CA TYR A 84 11.69 3.84 5.26
C TYR A 84 11.04 3.85 6.64
N ARG A 85 11.31 4.92 7.39
CA ARG A 85 10.67 5.24 8.67
C ARG A 85 10.40 6.73 8.69
N ASP A 86 9.16 7.11 8.95
CA ASP A 86 8.82 8.50 9.21
C ASP A 86 9.51 8.96 10.50
N ALA A 87 10.17 10.13 10.44
CA ALA A 87 10.94 10.67 11.56
C ALA A 87 10.08 11.01 12.79
N CYS A 88 8.75 11.15 12.63
CA CYS A 88 7.83 11.40 13.73
C CYS A 88 7.45 10.13 14.51
N LEU A 89 7.80 8.93 14.01
CA LEU A 89 7.60 7.71 14.78
C LEU A 89 8.64 7.65 15.90
N PRO A 90 8.23 7.40 17.16
CA PRO A 90 9.18 7.19 18.24
C PRO A 90 10.10 6.02 17.91
N GLU A 91 11.36 6.10 18.35
CA GLU A 91 12.27 4.97 18.32
C GLU A 91 11.73 3.89 19.28
N GLY A 92 10.96 2.94 18.74
CA GLY A 92 10.52 1.76 19.47
C GLY A 92 11.68 0.75 19.56
N SER A 93 11.95 0.23 20.77
CA SER A 93 12.96 -0.81 20.99
C SER A 93 12.69 -2.01 20.09
N ALA A 94 13.76 -2.67 19.64
CA ALA A 94 13.71 -3.78 18.71
C ALA A 94 13.10 -5.08 19.29
N ASP A 95 12.29 -5.00 20.35
CA ASP A 95 11.85 -6.14 21.16
C ASP A 95 10.36 -6.49 21.00
N GLY A 96 9.73 -6.13 19.88
CA GLY A 96 8.29 -6.33 19.73
C GLY A 96 7.80 -6.33 18.29
N PHE A 97 8.27 -7.27 17.48
CA PHE A 97 7.53 -7.80 16.35
C PHE A 97 7.49 -9.32 16.46
#